data_AF-A0A7K8R7G2-F1
#
_entry.id   AF-A0A7K8R7G2-F1
#
_cell.length_a   1.000
_cell.length_b   1.000
_cell.length_c   1.000
_cell.angle_alpha   90.00
_cell.angle_beta   90.00
_cell.angle_gamma   90.00
#
_symmetry.space_group_name_H-M   'P 1'
#
loop_
_entity.id
_entity.type
_entity.pdbx_description
1 polymer ?
#
loop_
_entity_poly.entity_id
_entity_poly.type
_entity_poly.pdbx_seq_one_letter_code
_entity_poly.pdbx_strand_id
1 'polypeptide(L)'
;QFLSSQKAAREHRRRKTASRRVRLVLPIPALEEVDSEERRHFAAFMDQLGTDNVSEEQEIWQLWVKLRQDEPQLLGNLEDFLAKMRHRIQEARSKKEALEVTLNTRVAEHDKEVQQLCEVLEQQIQQEQQRLELKSVARSQQHVAELRRVLDASEREVQRLVTAQTELERRCRSLRSTQHVTSTENRELEESNRALEDHLQHLHQQLEQTQGHLRAMRAT
;
A
#
# COMPACT_ATOMS: atom_id res chain seq x y z
N GLN A 1 1.80 -22.51 2.00
CA GLN A 1 2.74 -23.42 2.72
C GLN A 1 4.10 -22.74 2.73
N PHE A 2 4.90 -22.95 3.78
CA PHE A 2 6.09 -22.19 4.20
C PHE A 2 5.81 -20.94 5.05
N LEU A 3 5.94 -21.09 6.37
CA LEU A 3 7.07 -20.61 7.19
C LEU A 3 6.69 -20.79 8.66
N SER A 4 7.00 -21.97 9.23
CA SER A 4 6.93 -22.18 10.67
C SER A 4 8.19 -21.55 11.28
N SER A 5 8.04 -20.33 11.77
CA SER A 5 9.09 -19.55 12.40
C SER A 5 9.50 -20.19 13.72
N GLN A 6 10.76 -20.60 13.76
CA GLN A 6 11.52 -21.05 14.92
C GLN A 6 11.30 -20.08 16.09
N LYS A 7 10.57 -20.50 17.13
CA LYS A 7 10.47 -19.77 18.39
C LYS A 7 11.61 -20.18 19.30
N ALA A 8 12.35 -19.16 19.72
CA ALA A 8 13.33 -19.16 20.77
C ALA A 8 12.77 -19.68 22.09
N ALA A 9 13.58 -20.47 22.79
CA ALA A 9 13.69 -20.49 24.25
C ALA A 9 14.93 -21.31 24.62
N ARG A 10 16.11 -20.80 24.25
CA ARG A 10 17.35 -21.23 24.90
C ARG A 10 17.40 -20.62 26.29
N GLU A 11 18.07 -21.33 27.19
CA GLU A 11 18.52 -20.84 28.49
C GLU A 11 17.59 -21.11 29.68
N HIS A 12 17.35 -22.41 29.94
CA HIS A 12 17.15 -22.87 31.31
C HIS A 12 18.43 -22.66 32.13
N ARG A 13 18.47 -21.49 32.77
CA ARG A 13 18.78 -21.30 34.19
C ARG A 13 19.83 -22.28 34.73
N ARG A 14 21.10 -21.95 34.53
CA ARG A 14 22.22 -22.47 35.33
C ARG A 14 21.81 -22.42 36.80
N ARG A 15 21.61 -23.59 37.40
CA ARG A 15 21.60 -23.75 38.86
C ARG A 15 22.99 -23.37 39.35
N LYS A 16 23.16 -22.11 39.78
CA LYS A 16 24.29 -21.75 40.63
C LYS A 16 24.07 -22.51 41.94
N THR A 17 24.89 -23.53 42.15
CA THR A 17 25.07 -24.12 43.47
C THR A 17 25.46 -22.99 44.40
N ALA A 18 24.54 -22.61 45.28
CA ALA A 18 24.87 -21.76 46.42
C ALA A 18 25.84 -22.59 47.26
N SER A 19 27.14 -22.32 47.09
CA SER A 19 28.15 -22.80 48.01
C SER A 19 27.84 -22.15 49.35
N ARG A 20 27.12 -22.89 50.19
CA ARG A 20 26.81 -22.54 51.57
C ARG A 20 28.17 -22.49 52.26
N ARG A 21 28.79 -21.30 52.29
CA ARG A 21 29.88 -21.04 53.21
C ARG A 21 29.30 -21.30 54.59
N VAL A 22 29.67 -22.43 55.16
CA VAL A 22 29.41 -22.72 56.56
C VAL A 22 30.13 -21.61 57.32
N ARG A 23 29.36 -20.66 57.82
CA ARG A 23 29.85 -19.64 58.74
C ARG A 23 30.30 -20.39 59.98
N LEU A 24 31.60 -20.65 60.09
CA LEU A 24 32.21 -21.06 61.35
C LEU A 24 32.06 -19.86 62.28
N VAL A 25 30.95 -19.85 63.03
CA VAL A 25 30.80 -18.99 64.21
C VAL A 25 31.71 -19.60 65.26
N LEU A 26 32.98 -19.20 65.23
CA LEU A 26 33.88 -19.36 66.36
C LEU A 26 33.35 -18.45 67.49
N PRO A 27 32.96 -19.00 68.65
CA PRO A 27 32.70 -18.19 69.82
C PRO A 27 34.04 -17.65 70.31
N ILE A 28 34.21 -16.34 70.35
CA ILE A 28 35.40 -15.69 70.92
C ILE A 28 34.90 -14.64 71.94
N PRO A 29 35.57 -14.51 73.10
CA PRO A 29 35.03 -13.86 74.29
C PRO A 29 34.75 -12.38 74.05
N ALA A 30 33.90 -11.82 74.91
CA ALA A 30 33.63 -10.39 74.98
C ALA A 30 34.94 -9.60 74.89
N LEU A 31 35.14 -8.96 73.74
CA LEU A 31 36.21 -8.00 73.51
C LEU A 31 35.92 -6.82 74.44
N GLU A 32 36.63 -6.82 75.57
CA GLU A 32 36.80 -5.68 76.45
C GLU A 32 37.14 -4.44 75.62
N GLU A 33 36.60 -3.32 76.08
CA GLU A 33 36.63 -1.98 75.51
C GLU A 33 37.77 -1.73 74.50
N VAL A 34 37.43 -1.85 73.21
CA VAL A 34 38.26 -1.31 72.14
C VAL A 34 38.26 0.20 72.29
N ASP A 35 39.45 0.77 72.46
CA ASP A 35 39.73 2.18 72.64
C ASP A 35 38.87 3.05 71.69
N SER A 36 38.21 4.07 72.26
CA SER A 36 37.28 4.94 71.52
C SER A 36 37.97 5.62 70.34
N GLU A 37 39.29 5.77 70.38
CA GLU A 37 40.08 6.33 69.29
C GLU A 37 40.19 5.36 68.11
N GLU A 38 40.36 4.06 68.34
CA GLU A 38 40.50 3.06 67.27
C GLU A 38 39.23 2.88 66.46
N ARG A 39 38.08 2.88 67.15
CA ARG A 39 36.78 2.91 66.47
C ARG A 39 36.62 4.15 65.60
N ARG A 40 37.15 5.31 66.02
CA ARG A 40 37.17 6.52 65.18
C ARG A 40 38.12 6.38 64.00
N HIS A 41 39.29 5.75 64.17
CA HIS A 41 40.24 5.54 63.08
C HIS A 41 39.68 4.58 62.03
N PHE A 42 39.07 3.48 62.45
CA PHE A 42 38.38 2.56 61.54
C PHE A 42 37.17 3.20 60.88
N ALA A 43 36.31 3.90 61.63
CA ALA A 43 35.17 4.58 61.04
C ALA A 43 35.62 5.65 60.02
N ALA A 44 36.67 6.43 60.33
CA ALA A 44 37.25 7.37 59.37
C ALA A 44 37.84 6.68 58.14
N PHE A 45 38.43 5.49 58.30
CA PHE A 45 38.95 4.69 57.20
C PHE A 45 37.82 4.08 56.34
N MET A 46 36.74 3.61 56.96
CA MET A 46 35.55 3.08 56.28
C MET A 46 34.76 4.19 55.57
N ASP A 47 34.64 5.37 56.17
CA ASP A 47 34.10 6.57 55.52
C ASP A 47 34.94 6.96 54.29
N GLN A 48 36.28 6.93 54.42
CA GLN A 48 37.16 7.15 53.27
C GLN A 48 37.03 6.06 52.20
N LEU A 49 36.75 4.81 52.60
CA LEU A 49 36.50 3.68 51.70
C LEU A 49 35.13 3.75 51.01
N GLY A 50 34.18 4.54 51.53
CA GLY A 50 32.87 4.76 50.93
C GLY A 50 32.03 3.47 50.82
N THR A 51 32.03 2.66 51.87
CA THR A 51 31.25 1.41 51.93
C THR A 51 29.82 1.68 52.40
N ASP A 52 28.82 1.49 51.52
CA ASP A 52 27.40 1.63 51.88
C ASP A 52 26.82 0.37 52.56
N ASN A 53 27.60 -0.71 52.65
CA ASN A 53 27.16 -2.01 53.13
C ASN A 53 27.55 -2.25 54.60
N VAL A 54 26.64 -1.92 55.51
CA VAL A 54 26.77 -2.11 56.96
C VAL A 54 27.14 -3.55 57.36
N SER A 55 26.72 -4.56 56.57
CA SER A 55 27.06 -5.96 56.83
C SER A 55 28.52 -6.31 56.52
N GLU A 56 29.09 -5.72 55.46
CA GLU A 56 30.50 -5.97 55.08
C GLU A 56 31.43 -5.22 56.03
N GLU A 57 31.02 -4.01 56.45
CA GLU A 57 31.72 -3.20 57.44
C GLU A 57 31.86 -3.91 58.80
N GLN A 58 30.81 -4.59 59.26
CA GLN A 58 30.85 -5.38 60.49
C GLN A 58 31.84 -6.56 60.42
N GLU A 59 31.97 -7.22 59.27
CA GLU A 59 32.89 -8.34 59.07
C GLU A 59 34.34 -7.86 58.95
N ILE A 60 34.56 -6.72 58.28
CA ILE A 60 35.89 -6.08 58.18
C ILE A 60 36.34 -5.58 59.55
N TRP A 61 35.43 -5.01 60.35
CA TRP A 61 35.71 -4.60 61.74
C TRP A 61 36.14 -5.78 62.61
N GLN A 62 35.45 -6.92 62.51
CA GLN A 62 35.82 -8.13 63.25
C GLN A 62 37.20 -8.66 62.84
N LEU A 63 37.56 -8.57 61.56
CA LEU A 63 38.87 -8.95 61.05
C LEU A 63 39.95 -7.97 61.52
N TRP A 64 39.66 -6.68 61.52
CA TRP A 64 40.53 -5.60 61.97
C TRP A 64 40.95 -5.78 63.44
N VAL A 65 39.98 -6.03 64.32
CA VAL A 65 40.22 -6.22 65.76
C VAL A 65 41.07 -7.47 66.02
N LYS A 66 40.83 -8.56 65.29
CA LYS A 66 41.63 -9.79 65.40
C LYS A 66 43.06 -9.61 64.88
N LEU A 67 43.23 -8.98 63.71
CA LEU A 67 44.56 -8.72 63.15
C LEU A 67 45.41 -7.86 64.08
N ARG A 68 44.80 -6.89 64.78
CA ARG A 68 45.52 -6.04 65.72
C ARG A 68 46.06 -6.80 66.93
N GLN A 69 45.31 -7.79 67.43
CA GLN A 69 45.71 -8.61 68.58
C GLN A 69 46.77 -9.65 68.22
N ASP A 70 46.61 -10.30 67.07
CA ASP A 70 47.46 -11.43 66.68
C ASP A 70 48.71 -10.98 65.90
N GLU A 71 48.56 -10.07 64.92
CA GLU A 71 49.63 -9.65 64.00
C GLU A 71 49.45 -8.18 63.53
N PRO A 72 49.79 -7.18 64.38
CA PRO A 72 49.53 -5.76 64.09
C PRO A 72 50.24 -5.22 62.84
N GLN A 73 51.35 -5.84 62.44
CA GLN A 73 52.10 -5.54 61.22
C GLN A 73 51.33 -5.78 59.91
N LEU A 74 50.26 -6.59 59.93
CA LEU A 74 49.45 -6.89 58.75
C LEU A 74 48.29 -5.90 58.55
N LEU A 75 48.01 -5.01 59.50
CA LEU A 75 46.88 -4.08 59.42
C LEU A 75 47.01 -3.14 58.22
N GLY A 76 48.21 -2.61 57.96
CA GLY A 76 48.48 -1.78 56.77
C GLY A 76 48.30 -2.54 55.46
N ASN A 77 48.55 -3.85 55.43
CA ASN A 77 48.30 -4.67 54.23
C ASN A 77 46.80 -4.84 53.96
N LEU A 78 45.98 -4.94 55.02
CA LEU A 78 44.53 -4.97 54.89
C LEU A 78 43.99 -3.65 54.37
N GLU A 79 44.47 -2.52 54.91
CA GLU A 79 44.10 -1.18 54.45
C GLU A 79 44.43 -0.98 52.98
N ASP A 80 45.67 -1.29 52.57
CA ASP A 80 46.13 -1.24 51.19
C ASP A 80 45.31 -2.15 50.26
N PHE A 81 44.97 -3.35 50.73
CA PHE A 81 44.17 -4.32 49.98
C PHE A 81 42.74 -3.79 49.75
N LEU A 82 42.09 -3.27 50.79
CA LEU A 82 40.75 -2.68 50.69
C LEU A 82 40.75 -1.44 49.79
N ALA A 83 41.77 -0.58 49.90
CA ALA A 83 41.93 0.58 49.03
C ALA A 83 42.08 0.17 47.55
N LYS A 84 42.88 -0.86 47.26
CA LYS A 84 43.05 -1.44 45.90
C LYS A 84 41.76 -2.09 45.40
N MET A 85 41.04 -2.82 46.25
CA MET A 85 39.75 -3.43 45.90
C MET A 85 38.71 -2.37 45.55
N ARG A 86 38.56 -1.34 46.38
CA ARG A 86 37.67 -0.21 46.12
C ARG A 86 38.01 0.45 44.80
N HIS A 87 39.30 0.76 44.57
CA HIS A 87 39.74 1.39 43.33
C HIS A 87 39.34 0.56 42.11
N ARG A 88 39.56 -0.77 42.13
CA ARG A 88 39.15 -1.67 41.05
C ARG A 88 37.63 -1.72 40.84
N ILE A 89 36.84 -1.70 41.91
CA ILE A 89 35.37 -1.66 41.83
C ILE A 89 34.91 -0.34 41.19
N GLN A 90 35.47 0.79 41.63
CA GLN A 90 35.12 2.10 41.10
C GLN A 90 35.56 2.28 39.65
N GLU A 91 36.73 1.75 39.29
CA GLU A 91 37.21 1.71 37.91
C GLU A 91 36.28 0.86 37.03
N ALA A 92 35.80 -0.29 37.51
CA ALA A 92 34.83 -1.10 36.78
C ALA A 92 33.47 -0.40 36.62
N ARG A 93 32.99 0.30 37.66
CA ARG A 93 31.74 1.08 37.63
C ARG A 93 31.84 2.23 36.62
N SER A 94 32.90 3.03 36.69
CA SER A 94 33.13 4.13 35.75
C SER A 94 33.30 3.65 34.30
N LYS A 95 33.99 2.53 34.06
CA LYS A 95 34.06 1.90 32.73
C LYS A 95 32.69 1.45 32.24
N LYS A 96 31.88 0.86 33.12
CA LYS A 96 30.50 0.46 32.80
C LYS A 96 29.66 1.68 32.40
N GLU A 97 29.69 2.76 33.20
CA GLU A 97 28.96 4.00 32.92
C GLU A 97 29.40 4.61 31.58
N ALA A 98 30.70 4.66 31.30
CA ALA A 98 31.22 5.16 30.02
C ALA A 98 30.73 4.32 28.82
N LEU A 99 30.66 3.00 28.97
CA LEU A 99 30.11 2.10 27.96
C LEU A 99 28.60 2.30 27.79
N GLU A 100 27.84 2.47 28.88
CA GLU A 100 26.40 2.76 28.83
C GLU A 100 26.12 4.08 28.11
N VAL A 101 26.87 5.14 28.40
CA VAL A 101 26.76 6.43 27.68
C VAL A 101 27.06 6.27 26.19
N THR A 102 28.13 5.53 25.86
CA THR A 102 28.50 5.29 24.46
C THR A 102 27.41 4.49 23.74
N LEU A 103 26.87 3.45 24.38
CA LEU A 103 25.80 2.62 23.83
C LEU A 103 24.53 3.44 23.63
N ASN A 104 24.12 4.23 24.62
CA ASN A 104 22.91 5.06 24.51
C ASN A 104 23.03 6.10 23.40
N THR A 105 24.22 6.70 23.23
CA THR A 105 24.50 7.60 22.10
C THR A 105 24.35 6.87 20.77
N ARG A 106 24.92 5.66 20.65
CA ARG A 106 24.80 4.85 19.42
C ARG A 106 23.36 4.44 19.11
N VAL A 107 22.58 4.09 20.13
CA VAL A 107 21.17 3.76 19.97
C VAL A 107 20.40 5.00 19.50
N ALA A 108 20.63 6.16 20.11
CA ALA A 108 19.97 7.40 19.70
C ALA A 108 20.36 7.85 18.29
N GLU A 109 21.63 7.68 17.89
CA GLU A 109 22.09 7.91 16.51
C GLU A 109 21.35 6.99 15.53
N HIS A 110 21.29 5.70 15.84
CA HIS A 110 20.62 4.72 15.00
C HIS A 110 19.10 4.97 14.89
N ASP A 111 18.44 5.27 16.00
CA ASP A 111 17.02 5.60 16.01
C ASP A 111 16.73 6.83 15.15
N LYS A 112 17.60 7.84 15.19
CA LYS A 112 17.50 9.03 14.33
C LYS A 112 17.70 8.68 12.85
N GLU A 113 18.66 7.84 12.51
CA GLU A 113 18.87 7.38 11.12
C GLU A 113 17.66 6.62 10.58
N VAL A 114 17.08 5.73 11.40
CA VAL A 114 15.87 4.98 11.03
C VAL A 114 14.69 5.92 10.83
N GLN A 115 14.49 6.89 11.74
CA GLN A 115 13.43 7.90 11.59
C GLN A 115 13.60 8.70 10.29
N GLN A 116 14.81 9.19 10.00
CA GLN A 116 15.09 9.92 8.77
C GLN A 116 14.84 9.07 7.52
N LEU A 117 15.23 7.80 7.54
CA LEU A 117 14.97 6.88 6.43
C LEU A 117 13.47 6.66 6.22
N CYS A 118 12.71 6.47 7.30
CA CYS A 118 11.25 6.36 7.26
C CYS A 118 10.61 7.63 6.68
N GLU A 119 11.01 8.81 7.13
CA GLU A 119 10.52 10.09 6.61
C GLU A 119 10.79 10.24 5.10
N VAL A 120 12.00 9.91 4.64
CA VAL A 120 12.37 9.97 3.22
C VAL A 120 11.51 9.00 2.39
N LEU A 121 11.31 7.78 2.88
CA LEU A 121 10.50 6.78 2.20
C LEU A 121 9.03 7.20 2.14
N GLU A 122 8.48 7.77 3.21
CA GLU A 122 7.12 8.29 3.24
C GLU A 122 6.93 9.43 2.23
N GLN A 123 7.87 10.38 2.17
CA GLN A 123 7.86 11.45 1.18
C GLN A 123 7.93 10.90 -0.25
N GLN A 124 8.79 9.91 -0.50
CA GLN A 124 8.91 9.29 -1.82
C GLN A 124 7.62 8.55 -2.22
N ILE A 125 7.00 7.81 -1.29
CA ILE A 125 5.72 7.13 -1.53
C ILE A 125 4.64 8.14 -1.89
N GLN A 126 4.54 9.25 -1.15
CA GLN A 126 3.57 10.30 -1.42
C GLN A 126 3.77 10.94 -2.80
N GLN A 127 5.02 11.25 -3.17
CA GLN A 127 5.35 11.80 -4.49
C GLN A 127 5.00 10.83 -5.62
N GLU A 128 5.34 9.54 -5.46
CA GLU A 128 5.02 8.53 -6.46
C GLU A 128 3.51 8.29 -6.59
N GLN A 129 2.76 8.31 -5.48
CA GLN A 129 1.30 8.24 -5.48
C GLN A 129 0.70 9.41 -6.28
N GLN A 130 1.07 10.65 -5.97
CA GLN A 130 0.60 11.83 -6.69
C GLN A 130 0.95 11.76 -8.19
N ARG A 131 2.16 11.33 -8.52
CA ARG A 131 2.60 11.16 -9.92
C ARG A 131 1.76 10.11 -10.65
N LEU A 132 1.44 8.99 -10.01
CA LEU A 132 0.62 7.93 -10.57
C LEU A 132 -0.83 8.39 -10.74
N GLU A 133 -1.39 9.12 -9.77
CA GLU A 133 -2.73 9.69 -9.86
C GLU A 133 -2.86 10.66 -11.03
N LEU A 134 -1.92 11.61 -11.17
CA LEU A 134 -1.91 12.55 -12.29
C LEU A 134 -1.82 11.83 -13.64
N LYS A 135 -0.97 10.80 -13.75
CA LYS A 135 -0.87 9.97 -14.95
C LYS A 135 -2.15 9.20 -15.24
N SER A 136 -2.80 8.67 -14.20
CA SER A 136 -4.06 7.93 -14.32
C SER A 136 -5.17 8.86 -14.82
N VAL A 137 -5.31 10.04 -14.22
CA VAL A 137 -6.29 11.05 -14.63
C VAL A 137 -6.05 11.48 -16.08
N ALA A 138 -4.81 11.80 -16.46
CA ALA A 138 -4.48 12.18 -17.83
C ALA A 138 -4.81 11.07 -18.85
N ARG A 139 -4.48 9.80 -18.53
CA ARG A 139 -4.82 8.66 -19.39
C ARG A 139 -6.33 8.47 -19.51
N SER A 140 -7.08 8.59 -18.42
CA SER A 140 -8.53 8.49 -18.42
C SER A 140 -9.17 9.61 -19.25
N GLN A 141 -8.71 10.85 -19.09
CA GLN A 141 -9.16 11.99 -19.89
C GLN A 141 -8.88 11.77 -21.38
N GLN A 142 -7.71 11.25 -21.73
CA GLN A 142 -7.38 10.90 -23.12
C GLN A 142 -8.33 9.83 -23.68
N HIS A 143 -8.60 8.76 -22.91
CA HIS A 143 -9.54 7.70 -23.32
C HIS A 143 -10.95 8.24 -23.51
N VAL A 144 -11.44 9.07 -22.59
CA VAL A 144 -12.76 9.72 -22.70
C VAL A 144 -12.82 10.61 -23.94
N ALA A 145 -11.78 11.39 -24.21
CA ALA A 145 -11.72 12.25 -25.40
C ALA A 145 -11.73 11.43 -26.70
N GLU A 146 -11.01 10.32 -26.74
CA GLU A 146 -10.97 9.41 -27.89
C GLU A 146 -12.34 8.74 -28.13
N LEU A 147 -12.95 8.18 -27.08
CA LEU A 147 -14.29 7.60 -27.14
C LEU A 147 -15.32 8.63 -27.63
N ARG A 148 -15.25 9.85 -27.12
CA ARG A 148 -16.14 10.94 -27.55
C ARG A 148 -15.97 11.24 -29.03
N ARG A 149 -14.72 11.31 -29.54
CA ARG A 149 -14.47 11.52 -30.98
C ARG A 149 -15.07 10.41 -31.85
N VAL A 150 -14.95 9.16 -31.42
CA VAL A 150 -15.52 8.01 -32.15
C VAL A 150 -17.04 8.06 -32.13
N LEU A 151 -17.65 8.36 -30.97
CA LEU A 151 -19.10 8.54 -30.86
C LEU A 151 -19.59 9.68 -31.76
N ASP A 152 -18.95 10.85 -31.71
CA ASP A 152 -19.31 12.00 -32.54
C ASP A 152 -19.15 11.69 -34.04
N ALA A 153 -18.18 10.86 -34.43
CA ALA A 153 -18.02 10.41 -35.82
C ALA A 153 -19.12 9.42 -36.23
N SER A 154 -19.44 8.45 -35.38
CA SER A 154 -20.52 7.49 -35.59
C SER A 154 -21.87 8.19 -35.70
N GLU A 155 -22.16 9.14 -34.80
CA GLU A 155 -23.41 9.91 -34.82
C GLU A 155 -23.56 10.70 -36.12
N ARG A 156 -22.49 11.35 -36.60
CA ARG A 156 -22.49 12.04 -37.89
C ARG A 156 -22.77 11.09 -39.04
N GLU A 157 -22.19 9.88 -39.03
CA GLU A 157 -22.45 8.90 -40.07
C GLU A 157 -23.89 8.39 -40.04
N VAL A 158 -24.44 8.13 -38.85
CA VAL A 158 -25.86 7.78 -38.69
C VAL A 158 -26.76 8.88 -39.23
N GLN A 159 -26.48 10.15 -38.91
CA GLN A 159 -27.24 11.28 -39.45
C GLN A 159 -27.18 11.33 -40.99
N ARG A 160 -26.01 11.13 -41.59
CA ARG A 160 -25.86 11.05 -43.05
C ARG A 160 -26.69 9.92 -43.64
N LEU A 161 -26.63 8.72 -43.06
CA LEU A 161 -27.41 7.57 -43.51
C LEU A 161 -28.93 7.83 -43.42
N VAL A 162 -29.40 8.46 -42.33
CA VAL A 162 -30.80 8.84 -42.18
C VAL A 162 -31.21 9.82 -43.28
N THR A 163 -30.41 10.85 -43.57
CA THR A 163 -30.73 11.80 -44.64
C THR A 163 -30.82 11.11 -46.01
N ALA A 164 -29.86 10.23 -46.33
CA ALA A 164 -29.86 9.46 -47.58
C ALA A 164 -31.08 8.53 -47.66
N GLN A 165 -31.44 7.86 -46.57
CA GLN A 165 -32.63 7.01 -46.50
C GLN A 165 -33.90 7.82 -46.79
N THR A 166 -34.08 8.98 -46.14
CA THR A 166 -35.28 9.82 -46.37
C THR A 166 -35.37 10.31 -47.81
N GLU A 167 -34.24 10.59 -48.46
CA GLU A 167 -34.21 10.97 -49.86
C GLU A 167 -34.59 9.81 -50.79
N LEU A 168 -34.04 8.62 -50.54
CA LEU A 168 -34.38 7.41 -51.30
C LEU A 168 -35.87 7.07 -51.14
N GLU A 169 -36.41 7.14 -49.92
CA GLU A 169 -37.84 6.93 -49.68
C GLU A 169 -38.71 7.92 -50.46
N ARG A 170 -38.30 9.20 -50.51
CA ARG A 170 -38.99 10.22 -51.32
C ARG A 170 -38.98 9.87 -52.80
N ARG A 171 -37.82 9.48 -53.34
CA ARG A 171 -37.66 9.07 -54.75
C ARG A 171 -38.53 7.85 -55.05
N CYS A 172 -38.53 6.84 -54.18
CA CYS A 172 -39.39 5.67 -54.32
C CYS A 172 -40.88 6.02 -54.35
N ARG A 173 -41.34 6.93 -53.48
CA ARG A 173 -42.74 7.40 -53.49
C ARG A 173 -43.09 8.12 -54.79
N SER A 174 -42.20 9.00 -55.27
CA SER A 174 -42.38 9.70 -56.55
C SER A 174 -42.47 8.73 -57.72
N LEU A 175 -41.56 7.76 -57.81
CA LEU A 175 -41.55 6.77 -58.88
C LEU A 175 -42.83 5.93 -58.89
N ARG A 176 -43.31 5.49 -57.72
CA ARG A 176 -44.60 4.78 -57.62
C ARG A 176 -45.75 5.65 -58.10
N SER A 177 -45.77 6.93 -57.73
CA SER A 177 -46.81 7.86 -58.20
C SER A 177 -46.78 8.01 -59.72
N THR A 178 -45.60 8.22 -60.32
CA THR A 178 -45.45 8.30 -61.78
C THR A 178 -45.86 7.01 -62.46
N GLN A 179 -45.44 5.86 -61.93
CA GLN A 179 -45.82 4.55 -62.45
C GLN A 179 -47.35 4.36 -62.44
N HIS A 180 -48.03 4.76 -61.36
CA HIS A 180 -49.48 4.71 -61.29
C HIS A 180 -50.13 5.59 -62.36
N VAL A 181 -49.68 6.83 -62.53
CA VAL A 181 -50.19 7.76 -63.55
C VAL A 181 -49.99 7.21 -64.96
N THR A 182 -48.78 6.75 -65.30
CA THR A 182 -48.50 6.17 -66.62
C THR A 182 -49.31 4.90 -66.85
N SER A 183 -49.54 4.08 -65.82
CA SER A 183 -50.39 2.88 -65.94
C SER A 183 -51.86 3.24 -66.17
N THR A 184 -52.37 4.31 -65.57
CA THR A 184 -53.74 4.76 -65.80
C THR A 184 -53.90 5.36 -67.19
N GLU A 185 -52.96 6.19 -67.64
CA GLU A 185 -52.95 6.78 -69.00
C GLU A 185 -52.86 5.70 -70.07
N ASN A 186 -51.99 4.70 -69.90
CA ASN A 186 -51.90 3.56 -70.83
C ASN A 186 -53.23 2.80 -70.92
N ARG A 187 -53.91 2.57 -69.79
CA ARG A 187 -55.23 1.92 -69.79
C ARG A 187 -56.28 2.74 -70.54
N GLU A 188 -56.29 4.06 -70.35
CA GLU A 188 -57.21 4.97 -71.06
C GLU A 188 -56.93 4.99 -72.57
N LEU A 189 -55.65 4.98 -72.97
CA LEU A 189 -55.26 4.87 -74.38
C LEU A 189 -55.66 3.54 -74.99
N GLU A 190 -55.49 2.42 -74.27
CA GLU A 190 -55.97 1.11 -74.71
C GLU A 190 -57.49 1.09 -74.90
N GLU A 191 -58.25 1.68 -73.97
CA GLU A 191 -59.71 1.80 -74.06
C GLU A 191 -60.13 2.67 -75.26
N SER A 192 -59.47 3.81 -75.47
CA SER A 192 -59.71 4.67 -76.64
C SER A 192 -59.36 3.98 -77.96
N ASN A 193 -58.24 3.26 -78.03
CA ASN A 193 -57.84 2.52 -79.23
C ASN A 193 -58.87 1.43 -79.56
N ARG A 194 -59.35 0.67 -78.57
CA ARG A 194 -60.42 -0.32 -78.77
C ARG A 194 -61.70 0.34 -79.31
N ALA A 195 -62.12 1.45 -78.73
CA ALA A 195 -63.31 2.17 -79.19
C ALA A 195 -63.17 2.67 -80.65
N LEU A 196 -61.97 3.13 -81.04
CA LEU A 196 -61.68 3.53 -82.42
C LEU A 196 -61.65 2.33 -83.38
N GLU A 197 -61.07 1.20 -82.97
CA GLU A 197 -61.07 -0.05 -83.73
C GLU A 197 -62.51 -0.55 -83.97
N ASP A 198 -63.35 -0.58 -82.93
CA ASP A 198 -64.77 -0.94 -83.04
C ASP A 198 -65.51 -0.01 -84.01
N HIS A 199 -65.24 1.30 -83.96
CA HIS A 199 -65.84 2.26 -84.87
C HIS A 199 -65.38 2.05 -86.32
N LEU A 200 -64.10 1.79 -86.55
CA LEU A 200 -63.56 1.48 -87.88
C LEU A 200 -64.14 0.18 -88.45
N GLN A 201 -64.34 -0.84 -87.61
CA GLN A 201 -65.02 -2.08 -88.02
C GLN A 201 -66.47 -1.82 -88.41
N HIS A 202 -67.19 -1.00 -87.62
CA HIS A 202 -68.56 -0.62 -87.94
C HIS A 202 -68.65 0.14 -89.28
N LEU A 203 -67.77 1.12 -89.51
CA LEU A 203 -67.70 1.85 -90.77
C LEU A 203 -67.35 0.94 -91.96
N HIS A 204 -66.43 -0.01 -91.79
CA HIS A 204 -66.12 -1.01 -92.82
C HIS A 204 -67.36 -1.85 -93.16
N GLN A 205 -68.09 -2.33 -92.16
CA GLN A 205 -69.32 -3.09 -92.38
C GLN A 205 -70.38 -2.26 -93.12
N GLN A 206 -70.54 -0.98 -92.76
CA GLN A 206 -71.43 -0.06 -93.46
C GLN A 206 -71.00 0.18 -94.91
N LEU A 207 -69.70 0.37 -95.17
CA LEU A 207 -69.15 0.53 -96.50
C LEU A 207 -69.39 -0.73 -97.35
N GLU A 208 -69.12 -1.92 -96.82
CA GLU A 208 -69.42 -3.19 -97.51
C GLU A 208 -70.90 -3.35 -97.84
N GLN A 209 -71.80 -3.00 -96.91
CA GLN A 209 -73.25 -3.01 -97.15
C GLN A 209 -73.64 -2.05 -98.27
N THR A 210 -73.15 -0.81 -98.25
CA THR A 210 -73.44 0.18 -99.31
C THR A 210 -72.86 -0.24 -100.66
N GLN A 211 -71.64 -0.80 -100.69
CA GLN A 211 -71.06 -1.36 -101.90
C GLN A 211 -71.87 -2.55 -102.43
N GLY A 212 -72.34 -3.44 -101.55
CA GLY A 212 -73.24 -4.54 -101.89
C GLY A 212 -74.55 -4.04 -102.48
N HIS A 213 -75.17 -3.02 -101.88
CA HIS A 213 -76.37 -2.37 -102.42
C HIS A 213 -76.12 -1.72 -103.79
N LEU A 214 -75.00 -1.01 -103.95
CA LEU A 214 -74.61 -0.41 -105.23
C LEU A 214 -74.34 -1.47 -106.31
N ARG A 215 -73.76 -2.63 -105.96
CA ARG A 215 -73.59 -3.77 -106.87
C ARG A 215 -74.94 -4.39 -107.23
N ALA A 216 -75.86 -4.52 -106.27
CA ALA A 216 -77.21 -5.02 -106.52
C ALA A 216 -78.00 -4.08 -107.46
N MET A 217 -77.91 -2.76 -107.27
CA MET A 217 -78.52 -1.77 -108.16
C MET A 217 -77.87 -1.68 -109.55
N ARG A 218 -76.61 -2.12 -109.71
CA ARG A 218 -75.94 -2.21 -111.02
C ARG A 218 -76.20 -3.51 -111.76
N ALA A 219 -76.75 -4.53 -111.09
CA ALA A 219 -77.07 -5.83 -111.65
C ALA A 219 -78.54 -5.96 -112.10
N THR A 220 -79.34 -4.91 -111.91
CA THR A 220 -80.68 -4.70 -112.47
C THR A 220 -80.63 -3.73 -113.64
#